data_AF-A0A354TB36-F1
#
_entry.id   AF-A0A354TB36-F1
#
_cell.length_a   1.000
_cell.length_b   1.000
_cell.length_c   1.000
_cell.angle_alpha   90.00
_cell.angle_beta   90.00
_cell.angle_gamma   90.00
#
_symmetry.space_group_name_H-M   'P 1'
#
loop_
_entity.id
_entity.type
_entity.pdbx_description
1 polymer ?
#
loop_
_entity_poly.entity_id
_entity_poly.type
_entity_poly.pdbx_seq_one_letter_code
_entity_poly.pdbx_strand_id
1 'polypeptide(L)'
;MALAALSSCTVIESRQKPLANTPVTWRQVTEVVDEEVVLHSVKFRNTGRDIVSFDYTIVDAVGVPHVDSAGPNSGLVENLYPGAETQVKNPLKGKAMTVLLGPLTLGKRSSEQLAKTYKPWSITPAGSTAPGGALLTLPDLPVTSPGE
;
A
#
# COMPACT_ATOMS: atom_id res chain seq x y z
N MET A 1 -10.24 42.40 -23.20
CA MET A 1 -9.46 42.34 -21.94
C MET A 1 -9.93 41.09 -21.19
N ALA A 2 -9.18 39.99 -21.31
CA ALA A 2 -9.49 38.75 -20.59
C ALA A 2 -8.78 38.80 -19.24
N LEU A 3 -9.54 38.86 -18.15
CA LEU A 3 -9.04 38.65 -16.80
C LEU A 3 -8.62 37.17 -16.72
N ALA A 4 -7.33 36.91 -16.88
CA ALA A 4 -6.76 35.63 -16.53
C ALA A 4 -6.85 35.53 -15.01
N ALA A 5 -7.91 34.88 -14.52
CA ALA A 5 -7.99 34.46 -13.14
C ALA A 5 -6.84 33.49 -12.92
N LEU A 6 -5.79 33.97 -12.26
CA LEU A 6 -4.76 33.14 -11.66
C LEU A 6 -5.51 32.24 -10.69
N SER A 7 -5.86 31.01 -11.12
CA SER A 7 -6.34 29.97 -10.21
C SER A 7 -5.24 29.77 -9.18
N SER A 8 -5.41 30.38 -8.02
CA SER A 8 -4.47 30.25 -6.92
C SER A 8 -4.78 28.91 -6.26
N CYS A 9 -4.09 27.85 -6.70
CA CYS A 9 -4.15 26.57 -6.01
C CYS A 9 -3.71 26.79 -4.55
N THR A 10 -4.68 26.79 -3.63
CA THR A 10 -4.40 27.01 -2.21
C THR A 10 -4.17 25.66 -1.57
N VAL A 11 -2.94 25.40 -1.15
CA VAL A 11 -2.56 24.16 -0.46
C VAL A 11 -2.54 24.40 1.03
N ILE A 12 -3.44 23.74 1.76
CA ILE A 12 -3.54 23.77 3.21
C ILE A 12 -3.00 22.45 3.75
N GLU A 13 -1.85 22.48 4.41
CA GLU A 13 -1.27 21.31 5.06
C GLU A 13 -1.57 21.32 6.57
N SER A 14 -1.99 20.18 7.12
CA SER A 14 -2.15 20.02 8.56
C SER A 14 -0.80 19.85 9.26
N ARG A 15 -0.80 19.96 10.59
CA ARG A 15 0.34 19.53 11.41
C ARG A 15 0.69 18.07 11.12
N GLN A 16 1.99 17.80 11.11
CA GLN A 16 2.55 16.46 11.00
C GLN A 16 2.22 15.67 12.26
N LYS A 17 1.65 14.49 12.09
CA LYS A 17 1.28 13.56 13.16
C LYS A 17 2.19 12.34 13.11
N PRO A 18 2.83 11.96 14.23
CA PRO A 18 3.57 10.71 14.31
C PRO A 18 2.60 9.53 14.35
N LEU A 19 2.97 8.43 13.68
CA LEU A 19 2.30 7.15 13.84
C LEU A 19 3.02 6.37 14.93
N ALA A 20 2.27 5.95 15.97
CA ALA A 20 2.82 5.29 17.14
C ALA A 20 3.69 4.08 16.76
N ASN A 21 4.88 3.98 17.37
CA ASN A 21 5.84 2.89 17.16
C ASN A 21 6.35 2.72 15.72
N THR A 22 6.30 3.75 14.88
CA THR A 22 6.86 3.70 13.52
C THR A 22 7.71 4.91 13.19
N PRO A 23 8.74 4.77 12.33
CA PRO A 23 9.54 5.87 11.82
C PRO A 23 8.81 6.68 10.71
N VAL A 24 7.48 6.65 10.69
CA VAL A 24 6.66 7.27 9.66
C VAL A 24 5.77 8.31 10.31
N THR A 25 5.65 9.43 9.64
CA THR A 25 4.76 10.52 10.01
C THR A 25 3.83 10.80 8.86
N TRP A 26 2.66 11.36 9.14
CA TRP A 26 1.72 11.75 8.11
C TRP A 26 1.17 13.15 8.34
N ARG A 27 0.78 13.81 7.27
CA ARG A 27 0.05 15.08 7.30
C ARG A 27 -1.06 15.06 6.26
N GLN A 28 -2.16 15.73 6.58
CA GLN A 28 -3.23 15.98 5.63
C GLN A 28 -2.82 17.14 4.73
N VAL A 29 -3.01 16.96 3.44
CA VAL A 29 -2.82 18.01 2.43
C VAL A 29 -4.19 18.22 1.80
N THR A 30 -4.71 19.43 1.90
CA THR A 30 -5.94 19.84 1.24
C THR A 30 -5.57 20.84 0.17
N GLU A 31 -5.74 20.44 -1.08
CA GLU A 31 -5.48 21.28 -2.23
C GLU A 31 -6.82 21.77 -2.79
N VAL A 32 -7.01 23.08 -2.78
CA VAL A 32 -8.16 23.74 -3.40
C VAL A 32 -7.74 24.09 -4.82
N VAL A 33 -8.20 23.31 -5.79
CA VAL A 33 -7.90 23.51 -7.22
C VAL A 33 -8.84 24.55 -7.82
N ASP A 34 -10.08 24.57 -7.32
CA ASP A 34 -11.15 25.48 -7.74
C ASP A 34 -12.13 25.69 -6.57
N GLU A 35 -13.02 26.69 -6.65
CA GLU A 35 -13.98 27.02 -5.58
C GLU A 35 -14.89 25.83 -5.23
N GLU A 36 -15.14 24.92 -6.18
CA GLU A 36 -15.94 23.71 -6.00
C GLU A 36 -15.12 22.42 -5.84
N VAL A 37 -13.81 22.44 -6.13
CA VAL A 37 -12.96 21.23 -6.18
C VAL A 37 -11.91 21.25 -5.08
N VAL A 38 -12.22 20.56 -3.99
CA VAL A 38 -11.31 20.33 -2.87
C VAL A 38 -10.75 18.91 -2.92
N LEU A 39 -9.44 18.79 -3.10
CA LEU A 39 -8.73 17.51 -3.10
C LEU A 39 -8.08 17.28 -1.74
N HIS A 40 -8.55 16.26 -1.02
CA HIS A 40 -7.90 15.79 0.20
C HIS A 40 -6.90 14.68 -0.15
N SER A 41 -5.67 14.84 0.33
CA SER A 41 -4.58 13.89 0.19
C SER A 41 -3.88 13.69 1.53
N VAL A 42 -3.21 12.55 1.68
CA VAL A 42 -2.32 12.25 2.81
C VAL A 42 -0.90 12.27 2.30
N LYS A 43 0.00 12.99 2.98
CA LYS A 43 1.43 12.93 2.71
C LYS A 43 2.12 12.18 3.83
N PHE A 44 2.78 11.08 3.49
CA PHE A 44 3.63 10.31 4.39
C PHE A 44 5.06 10.78 4.27
N ARG A 45 5.78 10.81 5.40
CA ARG A 45 7.20 11.12 5.46
C ARG A 45 7.92 10.11 6.33
N ASN A 46 8.98 9.53 5.79
CA ASN A 46 9.89 8.67 6.54
C ASN A 46 10.85 9.56 7.34
N THR A 47 10.74 9.50 8.66
CA THR A 47 11.63 10.20 9.61
C THR A 47 12.70 9.27 10.19
N GLY A 48 12.71 8.01 9.79
CA GLY A 48 13.72 7.01 10.17
C GLY A 48 14.99 7.09 9.35
N ARG A 49 15.87 6.12 9.62
CA ARG A 49 17.17 5.95 8.94
C ARG A 49 17.15 4.86 7.87
N ASP A 50 16.16 3.98 7.93
CA ASP A 50 16.00 2.85 7.03
C ASP A 50 14.94 3.13 5.96
N ILE A 51 15.06 2.46 4.81
CA ILE A 51 14.00 2.42 3.80
C ILE A 51 12.83 1.64 4.40
N VAL A 52 11.62 2.18 4.28
CA VAL A 52 10.42 1.56 4.84
C VAL A 52 9.39 1.28 3.75
N SER A 53 8.75 0.12 3.84
CA SER A 53 7.55 -0.20 3.08
C SER A 53 6.42 -0.53 4.05
N PHE A 54 5.22 -0.07 3.75
CA PHE A 54 4.08 -0.27 4.64
C PHE A 54 2.78 -0.18 3.86
N ASP A 55 1.82 -0.99 4.25
CA ASP A 55 0.43 -0.76 3.87
C ASP A 55 -0.20 0.27 4.81
N TYR A 56 -1.26 0.91 4.32
CA TYR A 56 -2.02 1.89 5.08
C TYR A 56 -3.51 1.73 4.81
N THR A 57 -4.34 2.18 5.75
CA THR A 57 -5.78 2.39 5.58
C THR A 57 -6.12 3.81 6.00
N ILE A 58 -6.92 4.50 5.18
CA ILE A 58 -7.50 5.79 5.52
C ILE A 58 -8.92 5.54 6.03
N VAL A 59 -9.23 6.05 7.22
CA VAL A 59 -10.53 5.89 7.87
C VAL A 59 -11.09 7.24 8.30
N ASP A 60 -12.41 7.40 8.28
CA ASP A 60 -13.09 8.65 8.69
C ASP A 60 -13.19 8.78 10.23
N ALA A 61 -13.25 7.64 10.94
CA ALA A 61 -13.46 7.59 12.39
C ALA A 61 -12.37 6.83 13.16
N VAL A 62 -12.14 7.24 14.41
CA VAL A 62 -11.26 6.55 15.37
C VAL A 62 -11.96 5.28 15.86
N GLY A 63 -11.37 4.12 15.63
CA GLY A 63 -11.90 2.81 16.06
C GLY A 63 -12.25 1.85 14.92
N VAL A 64 -12.13 2.28 13.66
CA VAL A 64 -12.22 1.36 12.52
C VAL A 64 -10.93 0.55 12.45
N PRO A 65 -10.98 -0.80 12.38
CA PRO A 65 -9.78 -1.60 12.25
C PRO A 65 -9.09 -1.36 10.91
N HIS A 66 -7.77 -1.53 10.90
CA HIS A 66 -7.01 -1.56 9.67
C HIS A 66 -7.56 -2.67 8.75
N VAL A 67 -7.72 -2.34 7.46
CA VAL A 67 -8.11 -3.27 6.40
C VAL A 67 -6.92 -3.45 5.49
N ASP A 68 -6.57 -4.69 5.15
CA ASP A 68 -5.41 -5.04 4.33
C ASP A 68 -5.26 -4.16 3.07
N SER A 69 -4.08 -4.16 2.43
CA SER A 69 -3.76 -3.24 1.31
C SER A 69 -4.70 -3.29 0.09
N ALA A 70 -5.60 -4.27 0.02
CA ALA A 70 -6.65 -4.41 -0.99
C ALA A 70 -7.99 -3.73 -0.62
N GLY A 71 -8.09 -3.15 0.57
CA GLY A 71 -9.27 -2.43 1.03
C GLY A 71 -9.56 -1.20 0.16
N PRO A 72 -10.83 -0.76 0.07
CA PRO A 72 -11.24 0.38 -0.77
C PRO A 72 -10.60 1.70 -0.35
N ASN A 73 -10.15 1.78 0.91
CA ASN A 73 -9.45 2.95 1.46
C ASN A 73 -8.01 2.64 1.86
N SER A 74 -7.49 1.51 1.37
CA SER A 74 -6.16 1.03 1.69
C SER A 74 -5.21 1.15 0.50
N GLY A 75 -3.92 1.16 0.79
CA GLY A 75 -2.89 1.17 -0.24
C GLY A 75 -1.57 0.66 0.30
N LEU A 76 -0.57 0.62 -0.58
CA LEU A 76 0.79 0.20 -0.27
C LEU A 76 1.75 1.32 -0.65
N VAL A 77 2.60 1.73 0.29
CA VAL A 77 3.75 2.58 0.01
C VAL A 77 4.98 1.69 -0.06
N GLU A 78 5.58 1.64 -1.24
CA GLU A 78 6.76 0.82 -1.51
C GLU A 78 8.04 1.64 -1.37
N ASN A 79 9.02 1.12 -0.63
CA ASN A 79 10.40 1.62 -0.56
C ASN A 79 10.53 3.14 -0.32
N LEU A 80 9.82 3.67 0.69
CA LEU A 80 9.94 5.06 1.09
C LEU A 80 11.32 5.32 1.72
N TYR A 81 12.16 6.07 1.03
CA TYR A 81 13.52 6.38 1.46
C TYR A 81 13.55 7.30 2.69
N PRO A 82 14.62 7.26 3.51
CA PRO A 82 14.82 8.17 4.62
C PRO A 82 14.71 9.63 4.19
N GLY A 83 13.88 10.41 4.90
CA GLY A 83 13.63 11.82 4.58
C GLY A 83 12.73 12.07 3.38
N ALA A 84 12.40 11.05 2.59
CA ALA A 84 11.50 11.18 1.46
C ALA A 84 10.03 11.29 1.90
N GLU A 85 9.25 11.92 1.04
CA GLU A 85 7.82 12.10 1.22
C GLU A 85 7.07 11.46 0.04
N THR A 86 5.92 10.86 0.32
CA THR A 86 5.00 10.37 -0.71
C THR A 86 3.59 10.89 -0.43
N GLN A 87 2.87 11.26 -1.48
CA GLN A 87 1.51 11.78 -1.37
C GLN A 87 0.54 10.78 -1.99
N VAL A 88 -0.49 10.43 -1.22
CA VAL A 88 -1.56 9.54 -1.65
C VAL A 88 -2.90 10.28 -1.58
N LYS A 89 -3.79 10.01 -2.53
CA LYS A 89 -5.12 10.64 -2.57
C LYS A 89 -6.02 10.02 -1.51
N ASN A 90 -6.84 10.83 -0.84
CA ASN A 90 -7.87 10.32 0.07
C ASN A 90 -9.10 9.85 -0.74
N PRO A 91 -9.44 8.55 -0.76
CA PRO A 91 -10.62 8.05 -1.46
C PRO A 91 -11.94 8.45 -0.78
N LEU A 92 -11.94 8.74 0.52
CA LEU A 92 -13.14 9.03 1.30
C LEU A 92 -13.68 10.46 1.08
N LYS A 93 -12.94 11.34 0.38
CA LYS A 93 -13.27 12.76 0.11
C LYS A 93 -13.61 13.62 1.35
N GLY A 94 -13.62 13.05 2.54
CA GLY A 94 -13.89 13.74 3.81
C GLY A 94 -12.68 14.51 4.33
N LYS A 95 -12.97 15.56 5.12
CA LYS A 95 -11.96 16.36 5.83
C LYS A 95 -11.46 15.66 7.09
N ALA A 96 -12.31 14.90 7.76
CA ALA A 96 -11.90 14.05 8.87
C ALA A 96 -11.27 12.78 8.31
N MET A 97 -9.97 12.59 8.57
CA MET A 97 -9.33 11.33 8.25
C MET A 97 -8.29 10.98 9.30
N THR A 98 -8.21 9.69 9.58
CA THR A 98 -7.18 9.07 10.39
C THR A 98 -6.49 8.03 9.53
N VAL A 99 -5.17 7.94 9.67
CA VAL A 99 -4.37 6.97 8.95
C VAL A 99 -3.95 5.87 9.91
N LEU A 100 -4.21 4.63 9.53
CA LEU A 100 -3.76 3.44 10.23
C LEU A 100 -2.70 2.77 9.37
N LEU A 101 -1.60 2.38 9.99
CA LEU A 101 -0.56 1.57 9.35
C LEU A 101 -0.76 0.11 9.73
N GLY A 102 -0.61 -0.77 8.74
CA GLY A 102 -0.44 -2.19 8.96
C GLY A 102 1.04 -2.55 9.20
N PRO A 103 1.45 -3.80 8.88
CA PRO A 103 2.83 -4.24 9.06
C PRO A 103 3.85 -3.33 8.36
N LEU A 104 4.94 -2.99 9.04
CA LEU A 104 6.02 -2.19 8.48
C LEU A 104 7.22 -3.09 8.17
N THR A 105 7.69 -3.04 6.92
CA THR A 105 8.89 -3.75 6.48
C THR A 105 10.05 -2.78 6.39
N LEU A 106 11.15 -3.12 7.07
CA LEU A 106 12.41 -2.38 7.00
C LEU A 106 13.30 -2.93 5.89
N GLY A 107 14.01 -2.02 5.23
CA GLY A 107 14.93 -2.32 4.13
C GLY A 107 14.27 -2.29 2.75
N LYS A 108 15.12 -2.20 1.72
CA LYS A 108 14.67 -2.23 0.33
C LYS A 108 14.18 -3.63 -0.03
N ARG A 109 12.98 -3.72 -0.61
CA ARG A 109 12.37 -4.97 -1.09
C ARG A 109 11.91 -4.82 -2.53
N SER A 110 11.91 -5.92 -3.27
CA SER A 110 11.28 -5.93 -4.60
C SER A 110 9.76 -5.88 -4.46
N SER A 111 9.07 -5.34 -5.45
CA SER A 111 7.61 -5.29 -5.47
C SER A 111 6.96 -6.67 -5.37
N GLU A 112 7.63 -7.73 -5.84
CA GLU A 112 7.18 -9.12 -5.67
C GLU A 112 7.25 -9.61 -4.21
N GLN A 113 8.33 -9.25 -3.50
CA GLN A 113 8.46 -9.56 -2.07
C GLN A 113 7.42 -8.78 -1.26
N LEU A 114 7.19 -7.51 -1.61
CA LEU A 114 6.16 -6.68 -0.98
C LEU A 114 4.76 -7.20 -1.29
N ALA A 115 4.46 -7.60 -2.52
CA ALA A 115 3.19 -8.22 -2.87
C ALA A 115 2.96 -9.50 -2.05
N LYS A 116 4.00 -10.30 -1.81
CA LYS A 116 3.89 -11.49 -0.98
C LYS A 116 3.56 -11.20 0.49
N THR A 117 4.10 -10.11 1.03
CA THR A 117 3.87 -9.68 2.42
C THR A 117 2.53 -8.96 2.60
N TYR A 118 2.16 -8.10 1.64
CA TYR A 118 1.06 -7.14 1.78
C TYR A 118 -0.19 -7.48 0.97
N LYS A 119 -0.08 -8.44 0.05
CA LYS A 119 -1.18 -8.95 -0.79
C LYS A 119 -1.07 -10.48 -0.94
N PRO A 120 -1.08 -11.25 0.16
CA PRO A 120 -0.91 -12.70 0.08
C PRO A 120 -1.98 -13.38 -0.79
N TRP A 121 -3.17 -12.78 -0.92
CA TRP A 121 -4.26 -13.27 -1.77
C TRP A 121 -4.12 -12.91 -3.26
N SER A 122 -3.35 -11.87 -3.63
CA SER A 122 -3.10 -11.53 -5.04
C SER A 122 -2.01 -12.40 -5.66
N ILE A 123 -1.30 -13.20 -4.87
CA ILE A 123 -0.42 -14.24 -5.39
C ILE A 123 -1.32 -15.38 -5.85
N THR A 124 -1.92 -15.25 -7.03
CA THR A 124 -2.23 -16.46 -7.78
C THR A 124 -0.89 -17.16 -7.97
N PRO A 125 -0.66 -18.38 -7.45
CA PRO A 125 0.51 -19.13 -7.86
C PRO A 125 0.41 -19.16 -9.39
N ALA A 126 1.42 -18.62 -10.09
CA ALA A 126 1.51 -18.79 -11.52
C ALA A 126 1.39 -20.30 -11.74
N GLY A 127 0.26 -20.71 -12.31
CA GLY A 127 -0.04 -22.09 -12.60
C GLY A 127 1.16 -22.66 -13.32
N SER A 128 1.63 -23.78 -12.79
CA SER A 128 2.54 -24.74 -13.38
C SER A 128 3.18 -24.29 -14.68
N THR A 129 4.51 -24.11 -14.64
CA THR A 129 5.38 -24.46 -15.76
C THR A 129 4.80 -25.69 -16.45
N ALA A 130 4.18 -25.53 -17.61
CA ALA A 130 3.96 -26.63 -18.52
C ALA A 130 5.35 -26.95 -19.08
N PRO A 131 5.99 -28.07 -18.73
CA PRO A 131 7.03 -28.57 -19.61
C PRO A 131 6.33 -29.10 -20.86
N GLY A 132 7.03 -28.97 -21.98
CA GLY A 132 6.58 -29.44 -23.29
C GLY A 132 6.10 -30.89 -23.29
N GLY A 133 5.38 -31.22 -24.35
CA GLY A 133 4.77 -32.53 -24.53
C GLY A 133 5.72 -33.69 -24.21
N ALA A 134 5.25 -34.59 -23.36
CA ALA A 134 5.65 -36.00 -23.33
C ALA A 134 4.62 -36.78 -22.51
N LEU A 135 3.92 -37.68 -23.20
CA LEU A 135 3.38 -38.97 -22.77
C LEU A 135 3.02 -39.17 -21.28
N LEU A 136 1.74 -39.49 -21.07
CA LEU A 136 1.21 -40.17 -19.89
C LEU A 136 1.98 -41.49 -19.64
N THR A 137 2.82 -41.53 -18.60
CA THR A 137 3.32 -42.80 -18.03
C THR A 137 2.88 -42.87 -16.57
N LEU A 138 1.98 -43.82 -16.28
CA LEU A 138 1.60 -44.19 -14.91
C LEU A 138 2.82 -44.70 -14.13
N PRO A 139 2.92 -44.42 -12.81
CA PRO A 139 3.90 -45.08 -11.96
C PRO A 139 3.51 -46.54 -11.68
N ASP A 140 4.42 -47.45 -12.04
CA ASP A 140 4.43 -48.88 -11.72
C ASP A 140 4.68 -49.10 -10.22
N LEU A 141 3.82 -49.89 -9.57
CA LEU A 141 3.97 -50.30 -8.17
C LEU A 141 4.76 -51.62 -8.10
N PRO A 142 5.88 -51.70 -7.36
CA PRO A 142 6.55 -52.98 -7.14
C PRO A 142 5.73 -53.86 -6.18
N VAL A 143 5.13 -54.93 -6.71
CA VAL A 143 4.56 -56.02 -5.92
C VAL A 143 5.71 -56.79 -5.25
N THR A 144 5.82 -56.67 -3.93
CA THR A 144 6.71 -57.53 -3.14
C THR A 144 5.89 -58.72 -2.65
N SER A 145 6.12 -59.88 -3.25
CA SER A 145 5.62 -61.16 -2.74
C SER A 145 6.38 -61.56 -1.47
N PRO A 146 5.70 -61.94 -0.38
CA PRO A 146 6.32 -62.77 0.64
C PRO A 146 6.05 -64.24 0.32
N GLY A 147 7.12 -64.99 0.05
CA GLY A 147 7.14 -66.43 0.19
C GLY A 147 7.57 -66.79 1.61
N GLU A 148 6.76 -67.61 2.28
CA GLU A 148 7.10 -68.85 3.01
C GLU A 148 5.80 -69.62 3.27
#